data_AF-A0A7C6SJB5-F1
#
_entry.id   AF-A0A7C6SJB5-F1
#
_cell.length_a   1.000
_cell.length_b   1.000
_cell.length_c   1.000
_cell.angle_alpha   90.00
_cell.angle_beta   90.00
_cell.angle_gamma   90.00
#
_symmetry.space_group_name_H-M   'P 1'
#
loop_
_entity.id
_entity.type
_entity.pdbx_description
1 polymer ?
#
loop_
_entity_poly.entity_id
_entity_poly.type
_entity_poly.pdbx_seq_one_letter_code
_entity_poly.pdbx_strand_id
1 'polypeptide(L)' 'MKELRKALKLLGVTGKITTAIYDRFTVTVYIDGKKFGIWDPVKHTFVE' A
#
# COMPACT_ATOMS: atom_id res chain seq x y z
N MET A 1 -2.27 -3.40 7.94
CA MET A 1 -3.14 -3.67 6.76
C MET A 1 -4.49 -2.94 6.77
N LYS A 2 -5.20 -2.80 7.91
CA LYS A 2 -6.46 -2.03 7.97
C LYS A 2 -6.28 -0.56 7.56
N GLU A 3 -5.19 0.07 8.02
CA GLU A 3 -4.87 1.47 7.69
C GLU A 3 -4.50 1.68 6.22
N LEU A 4 -3.70 0.78 5.62
CA LEU A 4 -3.40 0.83 4.18
C LEU A 4 -4.67 0.83 3.32
N ARG A 5 -5.64 -0.05 3.62
CA ARG A 5 -6.90 -0.11 2.88
C ARG A 5 -7.72 1.18 3.02
N LYS A 6 -7.72 1.82 4.20
CA LYS A 6 -8.36 3.12 4.39
C LYS A 6 -7.66 4.21 3.58
N ALA A 7 -6.33 4.26 3.63
CA ALA A 7 -5.54 5.24 2.88
C ALA A 7 -5.82 5.13 1.37
N LEU A 8 -5.79 3.91 0.82
CA LEU A 8 -6.15 3.66 -0.58
C LEU A 8 -7.58 4.11 -0.90
N LYS A 9 -8.54 3.86 -0.01
CA LYS A 9 -9.93 4.32 -0.18
C LYS A 9 -10.07 5.85 -0.18
N LEU A 10 -9.33 6.54 0.70
CA LEU A 10 -9.30 8.01 0.75
C LEU A 10 -8.68 8.61 -0.52
N LEU A 11 -7.70 7.93 -1.10
CA LEU A 11 -7.09 8.30 -2.39
C LEU A 11 -7.97 7.97 -3.60
N GLY A 12 -9.17 7.41 -3.40
CA GLY A 12 -10.06 6.99 -4.49
C GLY A 12 -9.54 5.78 -5.28
N VAL A 13 -8.54 5.08 -4.75
CA VAL A 13 -7.97 3.90 -5.40
C VAL A 13 -8.95 2.74 -5.28
N THR A 14 -9.40 2.26 -6.43
CA THR A 14 -10.26 1.08 -6.55
C THR A 14 -9.49 -0.01 -7.29
N GLY A 15 -9.83 -1.28 -7.04
CA GLY A 15 -9.17 -2.43 -7.67
C GLY A 15 -8.72 -3.51 -6.67
N LYS A 16 -8.17 -4.58 -7.22
CA LYS A 16 -7.63 -5.70 -6.44
C LYS A 16 -6.29 -5.29 -5.84
N ILE A 17 -6.27 -5.15 -4.52
CA ILE A 17 -5.08 -4.82 -3.75
C ILE A 17 -4.28 -6.10 -3.48
N THR A 18 -3.03 -6.14 -3.92
CA THR A 18 -2.04 -7.14 -3.50
C THR A 18 -0.83 -6.44 -2.88
N THR A 19 -0.17 -7.11 -1.95
CA THR A 19 0.97 -6.54 -1.21
C THR A 19 2.11 -7.53 -1.16
N ALA A 20 3.34 -7.06 -1.37
CA ALA A 20 4.56 -7.82 -1.17
C ALA A 20 5.40 -7.16 -0.08
N ILE A 21 5.90 -7.94 0.87
CA ILE A 21 6.82 -7.44 1.89
C ILE A 21 8.17 -7.19 1.20
N TYR A 22 8.66 -5.96 1.24
CA TYR A 22 9.96 -5.61 0.70
C TYR A 22 11.05 -5.73 1.77
N ASP A 23 10.78 -5.17 2.96
CA ASP A 23 11.59 -5.36 4.16
C ASP A 23 10.70 -5.36 5.42
N ARG A 24 11.28 -5.38 6.63
CA ARG A 24 10.51 -5.39 7.91
C ARG A 24 9.66 -4.13 8.12
N PHE A 25 9.97 -3.04 7.43
CA PHE A 25 9.41 -1.71 7.60
C PHE A 25 8.73 -1.18 6.34
N THR A 26 8.72 -1.92 5.23
CA THR A 26 8.11 -1.46 3.99
C THR A 26 7.37 -2.58 3.25
N VAL A 27 6.22 -2.21 2.67
CA VAL A 27 5.36 -3.11 1.91
C VAL A 27 5.13 -2.51 0.53
N THR A 28 5.53 -3.22 -0.52
CA THR A 28 5.17 -2.81 -1.89
C THR A 28 3.69 -3.11 -2.12
N VAL A 29 2.95 -2.09 -2.54
CA VAL A 29 1.51 -2.16 -2.80
C VAL A 29 1.29 -2.22 -4.31
N TYR A 30 0.46 -3.16 -4.73
CA TYR A 30 0.04 -3.34 -6.10
C TYR A 30 -1.48 -3.21 -6.20
N ILE A 31 -1.94 -2.57 -7.27
CA ILE A 31 -3.36 -2.39 -7.59
C ILE A 31 -3.57 -2.95 -8.99
N ASP A 32 -4.47 -3.94 -9.11
CA ASP A 32 -4.75 -4.65 -10.36
C ASP A 32 -3.48 -5.17 -11.06
N GLY A 33 -2.50 -5.62 -10.26
CA GLY A 33 -1.22 -6.16 -10.73
C GLY A 33 -0.16 -5.12 -11.08
N LYS A 34 -0.45 -3.82 -10.99
CA LYS A 34 0.53 -2.74 -11.23
C LYS A 34 1.07 -2.19 -9.91
N LYS A 35 2.38 -1.89 -9.86
CA LYS A 35 3.00 -1.27 -8.68
C LYS A 35 2.36 0.11 -8.48
N PHE A 36 1.76 0.32 -7.31
CA PHE A 36 1.16 1.59 -6.92
C PHE A 36 2.15 2.44 -6.11
N GLY A 37 2.82 1.82 -5.14
CA GLY A 37 3.77 2.52 -4.28
C GLY A 37 4.32 1.63 -3.18
N ILE A 38 5.12 2.21 -2.29
CA ILE A 38 5.64 1.53 -1.11
C ILE A 38 4.95 2.11 0.12
N TRP A 39 4.46 1.26 1.00
CA TRP A 39 3.76 1.62 2.23
C TRP A 39 4.66 1.36 3.43
N ASP A 40 4.86 2.38 4.27
CA ASP A 40 5.49 2.27 5.57
C ASP A 40 4.38 1.98 6.62
N PRO A 41 4.33 0.77 7.20
CA PRO A 41 3.33 0.40 8.20
C PRO A 41 3.62 0.99 9.58
N VAL A 42 4.81 1.52 9.84
CA VAL A 42 5.15 2.20 11.10
C VAL A 42 4.65 3.63 11.07
N LYS A 43 4.93 4.35 9.97
CA LYS A 43 4.51 5.74 9.77
C LYS A 43 3.08 5.89 9.23
N HIS A 44 2.48 4.79 8.78
CA HIS A 44 1.17 4.77 8.12
C HIS A 44 1.09 5.73 6.91
N THR A 45 2.14 5.74 6.08
CA THR A 45 2.23 6.60 4.89
C THR A 45 2.81 5.87 3.70
N PHE A 46 2.55 6.38 2.50
CA PHE A 46 3.31 5.98 1.32
C PHE A 46 4.67 6.67 1.34
N VAL A 47 5.70 5.92 0.99
CA VAL A 47 7.09 6.35 0.79
C VAL A 47 7.43 6.21 -0.69
N GLU A 48 8.10 7.24 -1.22
CA GLU A 48 8.52 7.34 -2.62
C GLU A 48 9.77 6.50 -2.89
#